data_AF-A0A7J0F564-F1
#
_entry.id   AF-A0A7J0F564-F1
#
_cell.length_a   1.000
_cell.length_b   1.000
_cell.length_c   1.000
_cell.angle_alpha   90.00
_cell.angle_beta   90.00
_cell.angle_gamma   90.00
#
_symmetry.space_group_name_H-M   'P 1'
#
loop_
_entity.id
_entity.type
_entity.pdbx_description
1 polymer ?
#
loop_
_entity_poly.entity_id
_entity_poly.type
_entity_poly.pdbx_seq_one_letter_code
_entity_poly.pdbx_strand_id
1 'polypeptide(L)'
;MTYNATVAQDGSANYTCINDAIAGVPVNSKNRDSIHVLPGVYKENVQVNKTDIALIDDYTGTTIITGNKSNASGHQTYDTTRMFVAGYGFIAESLTIENSVPLTNSHQAVALNILQMCLLGLPRYAIPKL
;
A
#
# COMPACT_ATOMS: atom_id res chain seq x y z
N MET A 1 19.03 5.97 3.19
CA MET A 1 17.89 6.65 2.54
C MET A 1 17.28 7.59 3.57
N THR A 2 16.82 8.79 3.19
CA THR A 2 16.15 9.72 4.12
C THR A 2 14.66 9.69 3.82
N TYR A 3 13.84 9.51 4.84
CA TYR A 3 12.38 9.43 4.73
C TYR A 3 11.74 10.75 5.17
N ASN A 4 10.66 11.15 4.50
CA ASN A 4 9.88 12.36 4.79
C ASN A 4 8.94 12.15 5.98
N ALA A 5 8.46 10.91 6.16
CA ALA A 5 7.62 10.49 7.27
C ALA A 5 7.83 9.00 7.57
N THR A 6 7.56 8.62 8.82
CA THR A 6 7.56 7.22 9.25
C THR A 6 6.19 6.85 9.85
N VAL A 7 5.73 5.64 9.56
CA VAL A 7 4.49 5.06 10.06
C VAL A 7 4.82 3.84 10.94
N ALA A 8 4.24 3.80 12.13
CA ALA A 8 4.37 2.67 13.06
C ALA A 8 3.09 2.50 13.89
N GLN A 9 2.50 1.30 13.87
CA GLN A 9 1.24 1.02 14.57
C GLN A 9 1.35 1.10 16.10
N ASP A 10 2.55 0.97 16.64
CA ASP A 10 2.83 1.07 18.08
C ASP A 10 2.87 2.52 18.59
N GLY A 11 2.73 3.51 17.70
CA GLY A 11 2.76 4.93 18.03
C GLY A 11 4.17 5.51 18.22
N SER A 12 5.22 4.76 17.89
CA SER A 12 6.61 5.22 18.04
C SER A 12 7.09 6.19 16.94
N ALA A 13 6.29 6.40 15.90
CA ALA A 13 6.65 7.17 14.71
C ALA A 13 5.76 8.40 14.49
N ASN A 14 5.90 9.07 13.34
CA ASN A 14 5.14 10.29 13.02
C ASN A 14 3.64 10.02 12.90
N TYR A 15 3.27 8.85 12.37
CA TYR A 15 1.90 8.43 12.13
C TYR A 15 1.70 6.97 12.57
N THR A 16 0.46 6.63 12.91
CA THR A 16 0.04 5.24 13.15
C THR A 16 -0.64 4.60 11.94
N CYS A 17 -1.12 5.42 11.00
CA CYS A 17 -1.88 5.02 9.83
C CYS A 17 -1.19 5.49 8.54
N ILE A 18 -1.22 4.66 7.49
CA ILE A 18 -0.59 4.97 6.19
C ILE A 18 -1.33 6.12 5.50
N ASN A 19 -2.66 6.14 5.57
CA ASN A 19 -3.45 7.21 4.96
C ASN A 19 -3.19 8.58 5.58
N ASP A 20 -2.91 8.66 6.88
CA ASP A 20 -2.60 9.92 7.56
C ASP A 20 -1.24 10.46 7.10
N ALA A 21 -0.26 9.56 6.92
CA ALA A 21 1.05 9.93 6.37
C ALA A 21 0.93 10.46 4.94
N ILE A 22 0.13 9.80 4.09
CA ILE A 22 -0.17 10.29 2.73
C ILE A 22 -0.90 11.63 2.80
N ALA A 23 -1.86 11.81 3.71
CA ALA A 23 -2.62 13.05 3.89
C ALA A 23 -1.72 14.22 4.30
N GLY A 24 -0.63 13.96 5.05
CA GLY A 24 0.37 14.96 5.43
C GLY A 24 1.23 15.49 4.28
N VAL A 25 1.31 14.79 3.14
CA VAL A 25 2.13 15.22 1.99
C VAL A 25 1.51 16.42 1.26
N PRO A 26 2.26 17.47 0.89
CA PRO A 26 1.71 18.56 0.08
C PRO A 26 1.17 18.11 -1.28
N VAL A 27 0.10 18.75 -1.76
CA VAL A 27 -0.42 18.50 -3.12
C VAL A 27 0.58 19.05 -4.15
N ASN A 28 0.83 18.30 -5.23
CA ASN A 28 1.78 18.65 -6.30
C ASN A 28 3.21 18.90 -5.78
N SER A 29 3.68 18.05 -4.86
CA SER A 29 5.08 18.06 -4.42
C SER A 29 6.01 17.97 -5.63
N LYS A 30 7.05 18.81 -5.65
CA LYS A 30 8.07 18.82 -6.72
C LYS A 30 9.11 17.73 -6.56
N ASN A 31 9.17 17.12 -5.38
CA ASN A 31 10.12 16.09 -5.00
C ASN A 31 9.35 14.82 -4.60
N ARG A 32 10.05 13.69 -4.63
CA ARG A 32 9.50 12.44 -4.12
C ARG A 32 9.33 12.49 -2.61
N ASP A 33 8.14 12.16 -2.14
CA ASP A 33 7.82 12.03 -0.72
C ASP A 33 7.87 10.55 -0.34
N SER A 34 8.97 10.17 0.32
CA SER A 34 9.22 8.80 0.77
C SER A 34 8.67 8.59 2.18
N ILE A 35 7.74 7.66 2.32
CA ILE A 35 7.11 7.27 3.59
C ILE A 35 7.65 5.89 3.98
N HIS A 36 8.33 5.82 5.12
CA HIS A 36 8.79 4.57 5.71
C HIS A 36 7.66 3.92 6.49
N VAL A 37 7.28 2.71 6.12
CA VAL A 37 6.26 1.93 6.81
C VAL A 37 6.97 0.83 7.60
N LEU A 38 6.97 0.94 8.93
CA LEU A 38 7.61 -0.07 9.78
C LEU A 38 6.82 -1.38 9.78
N PRO A 39 7.49 -2.52 10.05
CA PRO A 39 6.88 -3.84 10.17
C PRO A 39 5.56 -3.85 10.94
N GLY A 40 4.54 -4.51 10.37
CA GLY A 40 3.21 -4.53 10.95
C GLY A 40 2.12 -5.02 9.99
N VAL A 41 0.91 -5.16 10.52
CA VAL A 41 -0.28 -5.54 9.74
C VAL A 41 -1.25 -4.38 9.73
N TYR A 42 -1.23 -3.62 8.64
CA TYR A 42 -2.02 -2.41 8.43
C TYR A 42 -3.36 -2.78 7.81
N LYS A 43 -4.42 -2.72 8.62
CA LYS A 43 -5.80 -3.02 8.20
C LYS A 43 -6.48 -1.78 7.61
N GLU A 44 -6.00 -1.33 6.45
CA GLU A 44 -6.39 -0.05 5.84
C GLU A 44 -6.78 -0.22 4.36
N ASN A 45 -7.71 0.62 3.89
CA ASN A 45 -7.87 0.85 2.45
C ASN A 45 -7.04 2.08 2.09
N VAL A 46 -5.87 1.88 1.50
CA VAL A 46 -4.89 2.93 1.23
C VAL A 46 -5.23 3.64 -0.07
N GLN A 47 -5.34 4.97 -0.02
CA GLN A 47 -5.59 5.80 -1.19
C GLN A 47 -4.40 6.71 -1.50
N VAL A 48 -3.71 6.41 -2.59
CA VAL A 48 -2.61 7.24 -3.10
C VAL A 48 -3.15 8.14 -4.22
N ASN A 49 -3.58 9.34 -3.84
CA ASN A 49 -4.11 10.37 -4.75
C ASN A 49 -3.13 11.53 -5.01
N LYS A 50 -1.92 11.48 -4.42
CA LYS A 50 -0.86 12.49 -4.59
C LYS A 50 0.26 11.96 -5.47
N THR A 51 0.92 12.87 -6.18
CA THR A 51 2.03 12.57 -7.09
C THR A 51 3.31 12.27 -6.33
N ASP A 52 4.17 11.43 -6.92
CA ASP A 52 5.52 11.10 -6.44
C ASP A 52 5.60 10.62 -4.99
N ILE A 53 4.60 9.84 -4.54
CA ILE A 53 4.64 9.13 -3.27
C ILE A 53 5.45 7.83 -3.40
N ALA A 54 6.32 7.55 -2.45
CA ALA A 54 6.91 6.23 -2.27
C ALA A 54 6.54 5.65 -0.91
N LEU A 55 5.98 4.44 -0.87
CA LEU A 55 5.82 3.66 0.37
C LEU A 55 6.89 2.56 0.40
N ILE A 56 7.68 2.52 1.47
CA ILE A 56 8.89 1.68 1.55
C ILE A 56 8.95 1.01 2.93
N ASP A 57 9.31 -0.27 2.95
CA ASP A 57 9.80 -0.98 4.14
C ASP A 57 11.29 -1.36 3.91
N ASP A 58 12.05 -1.50 4.99
CA ASP A 58 13.45 -1.94 4.95
C ASP A 58 13.57 -3.45 4.66
N TYR A 59 12.57 -4.26 5.01
CA TYR A 59 12.59 -5.71 4.82
C TYR A 59 11.37 -6.24 4.07
N THR A 60 11.59 -7.16 3.14
CA THR A 60 10.48 -7.79 2.41
C THR A 60 9.72 -8.76 3.33
N GLY A 61 8.38 -8.65 3.34
CA GLY A 61 7.49 -9.59 4.02
C GLY A 61 7.22 -9.26 5.50
N THR A 62 7.72 -8.14 6.00
CA THR A 62 7.48 -7.68 7.37
C THR A 62 6.30 -6.72 7.49
N THR A 63 5.94 -6.05 6.40
CA THR A 63 4.81 -5.11 6.34
C THR A 63 3.72 -5.62 5.42
N ILE A 64 2.53 -5.83 5.98
CA ILE A 64 1.35 -6.33 5.26
C ILE A 64 0.25 -5.29 5.33
N ILE A 65 -0.18 -4.80 4.16
CA ILE A 65 -1.38 -3.98 4.01
C ILE A 65 -2.52 -4.92 3.64
N THR A 66 -3.55 -5.02 4.48
CA THR A 66 -4.65 -5.96 4.32
C THR A 66 -6.01 -5.31 4.59
N GLY A 67 -7.06 -5.96 4.13
CA GLY A 67 -8.45 -5.57 4.36
C GLY A 67 -9.39 -6.72 4.02
N ASN A 68 -10.66 -6.62 4.39
CA ASN A 68 -11.67 -7.67 4.23
C ASN A 68 -12.98 -7.21 3.55
N LYS A 69 -12.99 -6.06 2.86
CA LYS A 69 -14.20 -5.57 2.15
C LYS A 69 -14.44 -6.33 0.84
N SER A 70 -15.68 -6.71 0.58
CA SER A 70 -16.13 -7.43 -0.63
C SER A 70 -17.48 -6.90 -1.16
N ASN A 71 -17.82 -7.20 -2.41
CA ASN A 71 -19.13 -6.87 -2.98
C ASN A 71 -20.28 -7.54 -2.20
N ALA A 72 -20.05 -8.72 -1.63
CA ALA A 72 -20.99 -9.41 -0.75
C ALA A 72 -21.29 -8.63 0.55
N SER A 73 -20.43 -7.67 0.93
CA SER A 73 -20.65 -6.73 2.04
C SER A 73 -21.22 -5.37 1.61
N GLY A 74 -21.81 -5.27 0.41
CA GLY A 74 -22.54 -4.09 -0.06
C GLY A 74 -21.68 -2.94 -0.62
N HIS A 75 -20.42 -3.19 -0.98
CA HIS A 75 -19.48 -2.20 -1.52
C HIS A 75 -19.28 -2.40 -3.03
N GLN A 76 -19.22 -1.30 -3.82
CA GLN A 76 -19.00 -1.40 -5.27
C GLN A 76 -17.60 -1.98 -5.57
N THR A 77 -17.40 -2.61 -6.74
CA THR A 77 -16.16 -3.35 -7.07
C THR A 77 -14.89 -2.48 -6.97
N TYR A 78 -14.97 -1.18 -7.27
CA TYR A 78 -13.83 -0.26 -7.07
C TYR A 78 -13.55 0.01 -5.58
N ASP A 79 -14.58 0.03 -4.73
CA ASP A 79 -14.48 0.17 -3.26
C ASP A 79 -13.94 -1.11 -2.58
N THR A 80 -13.70 -2.18 -3.34
CA THR A 80 -13.06 -3.40 -2.82
C THR A 80 -11.53 -3.37 -2.90
N THR A 81 -10.94 -2.33 -3.50
CA THR A 81 -9.49 -2.26 -3.68
C THR A 81 -8.80 -1.83 -2.39
N ARG A 82 -7.89 -2.69 -1.89
CA ARG A 82 -7.12 -2.42 -0.65
C ARG A 82 -6.17 -1.25 -0.84
N MET A 83 -5.64 -1.13 -2.05
CA MET A 83 -4.83 0.00 -2.44
C MET A 83 -5.33 0.56 -3.76
N PHE A 84 -5.64 1.85 -3.75
CA PHE A 84 -6.04 2.62 -4.92
C PHE A 84 -4.95 3.64 -5.24
N VAL A 85 -4.31 3.50 -6.39
CA VAL A 85 -3.25 4.40 -6.84
C VAL A 85 -3.74 5.19 -8.05
N ALA A 86 -3.97 6.48 -7.84
CA ALA A 86 -4.31 7.46 -8.88
C ALA A 86 -3.22 8.55 -9.05
N GLY A 87 -2.33 8.71 -8.07
CA GLY A 87 -1.19 9.61 -8.18
C GLY A 87 -0.14 9.10 -9.18
N TYR A 88 0.36 10.01 -10.03
CA TYR A 88 1.48 9.69 -10.93
C TYR A 88 2.79 9.52 -10.16
N GLY A 89 3.67 8.61 -10.60
CA GLY A 89 5.01 8.44 -10.02
C GLY A 89 5.05 7.62 -8.73
N PHE A 90 3.98 6.88 -8.43
CA PHE A 90 3.91 6.03 -7.24
C PHE A 90 4.96 4.91 -7.25
N ILE A 91 5.58 4.67 -6.10
CA ILE A 91 6.52 3.57 -5.85
C ILE A 91 6.09 2.80 -4.60
N ALA A 92 6.10 1.46 -4.69
CA ALA A 92 6.04 0.57 -3.54
C ALA A 92 7.28 -0.34 -3.54
N GLU A 93 7.96 -0.42 -2.40
CA GLU A 93 9.14 -1.25 -2.21
C GLU A 93 9.06 -2.05 -0.90
N SER A 94 9.33 -3.36 -0.98
CA SER A 94 9.32 -4.29 0.17
C SER A 94 8.00 -4.42 0.94
N LEU A 95 6.89 -3.94 0.39
CA LEU A 95 5.55 -4.06 0.98
C LEU A 95 4.78 -5.25 0.43
N THR A 96 4.02 -5.91 1.29
CA THR A 96 3.04 -6.93 0.92
C THR A 96 1.64 -6.33 0.92
N ILE A 97 0.90 -6.46 -0.18
CA ILE A 97 -0.50 -6.00 -0.28
C ILE A 97 -1.39 -7.22 -0.52
N GLU A 98 -2.31 -7.48 0.42
CA GLU A 98 -3.15 -8.69 0.41
C GLU A 98 -4.64 -8.37 0.44
N ASN A 99 -5.40 -9.18 -0.30
CA ASN A 99 -6.86 -9.17 -0.26
C ASN A 99 -7.37 -10.50 0.32
N SER A 100 -7.56 -10.54 1.64
CA SER A 100 -8.02 -11.74 2.35
C SER A 100 -9.55 -11.87 2.28
N VAL A 101 -10.11 -12.35 1.15
CA VAL A 101 -11.51 -12.82 1.09
C VAL A 101 -11.53 -14.33 1.37
N PRO A 102 -12.34 -14.83 2.31
CA PRO A 102 -12.49 -16.27 2.52
C PRO A 102 -13.10 -16.95 1.29
N LEU A 103 -12.47 -18.05 0.86
CA LEU A 103 -12.75 -18.85 -0.34
C LEU A 103 -14.22 -19.27 -0.55
N THR A 104 -15.03 -19.27 0.51
CA THR A 104 -16.40 -19.80 0.50
C THR A 104 -17.43 -18.92 -0.22
N ASN A 105 -17.09 -17.70 -0.65
CA ASN A 105 -18.02 -16.77 -1.35
C ASN A 105 -17.33 -15.98 -2.49
N SER A 106 -16.67 -16.68 -3.40
CA SER A 106 -15.74 -16.09 -4.39
C SER A 106 -16.44 -15.33 -5.54
N HIS A 107 -16.57 -14.00 -5.41
CA HIS A 107 -16.60 -13.06 -6.53
C HIS A 107 -15.32 -12.20 -6.51
N GLN A 108 -14.96 -11.57 -7.64
CA GLN A 108 -13.68 -10.85 -7.87
C GLN A 108 -13.14 -10.09 -6.64
N ALA A 109 -11.91 -10.40 -6.25
CA ALA A 109 -11.18 -9.75 -5.15
C ALA A 109 -9.84 -9.23 -5.68
N VAL A 110 -9.72 -7.92 -5.86
CA VAL A 110 -8.52 -7.28 -6.42
C VAL A 110 -7.57 -6.89 -5.28
N ALA A 111 -6.36 -7.45 -5.27
CA ALA A 111 -5.32 -7.09 -4.29
C ALA A 111 -4.75 -5.69 -4.54
N LEU A 112 -4.59 -5.31 -5.81
CA LEU A 112 -3.99 -4.06 -6.23
C LEU A 112 -4.68 -3.57 -7.51
N ASN A 113 -5.22 -2.35 -7.48
CA ASN A 113 -5.78 -1.70 -8.67
C ASN A 113 -5.00 -0.43 -8.98
N ILE A 114 -4.45 -0.38 -10.19
CA ILE A 114 -3.50 0.62 -10.64
C ILE A 114 -4.11 1.29 -11.87
N LEU A 115 -4.42 2.59 -11.77
CA LEU A 115 -4.95 3.37 -12.90
C LEU A 115 -3.85 4.07 -13.72
N GLN A 116 -2.61 4.10 -13.22
CA GLN A 116 -1.47 4.82 -13.81
C GLN A 116 -0.18 3.98 -13.74
N MET A 117 0.77 4.16 -14.66
CA MET A 117 2.01 3.38 -14.69
C MET A 117 2.76 3.43 -13.34
N CYS A 118 2.92 2.26 -12.68
CA CYS A 118 3.53 2.09 -11.37
C CYS A 118 4.77 1.19 -11.50
N LEU A 119 5.87 1.55 -10.82
CA LEU A 119 7.02 0.67 -10.71
C LEU A 119 6.87 -0.14 -9.41
N LEU A 120 6.53 -1.42 -9.52
CA LEU A 120 6.49 -2.34 -8.39
C LEU A 120 7.87 -3.01 -8.26
N GLY A 121 8.56 -2.76 -7.15
CA GLY A 121 9.74 -3.52 -6.79
C GLY A 121 9.32 -4.94 -6.40
N LEU A 122 9.54 -5.92 -7.27
CA LEU A 122 9.27 -7.32 -6.94
C LEU A 122 10.16 -7.80 -5.78
N PRO A 123 9.68 -8.75 -4.95
CA PRO A 123 10.53 -9.40 -3.97
C PRO A 123 11.68 -10.09 -4.69
N ARG A 124 12.91 -9.67 -4.40
CA ARG A 124 14.10 -10.36 -4.89
C ARG A 124 14.27 -11.67 -4.13
N TYR A 125 13.53 -12.73 -4.45
CA TYR A 125 13.94 -14.12 -4.14
C TYR A 125 13.28 -15.19 -5.05
N ALA A 126 14.16 -16.04 -5.59
CA ALA A 126 13.98 -17.39 -6.16
C ALA A 126 13.27 -17.57 -7.54
N ILE A 127 14.09 -17.60 -8.59
CA ILE A 127 13.88 -18.51 -9.73
C ILE A 127 14.22 -19.93 -9.22
N PRO A 128 13.30 -20.92 -9.20
CA PRO A 128 13.73 -22.30 -9.15
C PRO A 128 14.37 -22.62 -10.49
N LYS A 129 15.66 -22.99 -10.47
CA LYS A 129 16.28 -23.65 -11.62
C LYS A 129 15.45 -24.89 -11.94
N LEU A 130 14.89 -24.93 -13.16
CA LEU A 130 14.66 -26.18 -13.87
C LEU A 130 15.90 -26.46 -14.72
#